data_AF-A0A916FBP4-F1
#
_entry.id   AF-A0A916FBP4-F1
#
_cell.length_a   1.000
_cell.length_b   1.000
_cell.length_c   1.000
_cell.angle_alpha   90.00
_cell.angle_beta   90.00
_cell.angle_gamma   90.00
#
_symmetry.space_group_name_H-M   'P 1'
#
loop_
_entity.id
_entity.type
_entity.pdbx_description
1 polymer ?
#
loop_
_entity_poly.entity_id
_entity_poly.type
_entity_poly.pdbx_seq_one_letter_code
_entity_poly.pdbx_strand_id
1 'polypeptide(L)'
;MKFPVTKAAVLIALISWGVVAYGQSTKASNIGGISNTRHNLAMSYLGAGAAIMNSFRNDYGEVCVYCHTPHGANSNVALPLWNRTIKATTYKTYDTLNTNLTQPVNQPGPNSLSCLSCHDGTVAIDSIINMPGSGKYNAAQATTQSDSFLNTWTSNGGPAPIHSGMNSGSTNCLLCHNIPNSEPSIPNWGVAFLGTDLTNDHPVGVRFASSGPNLADFNQPNRTNGSIAFFDTDGNGRADPNNIRVYDSGNGFAVECASCHDPHGVPSGGQGSVNNPTFMRVTNSGSTLCLTCHIK
;
A
#
# COMPACT_ATOMS: atom_id res chain seq x y z
N MET A 1 -63.01 -26.20 32.50
CA MET A 1 -61.76 -25.73 33.13
C MET A 1 -60.72 -25.55 32.05
N LYS A 2 -60.29 -24.30 31.81
CA LYS A 2 -59.32 -23.92 30.78
C LYS A 2 -57.91 -24.09 31.36
N PHE A 3 -57.04 -24.85 30.70
CA PHE A 3 -55.60 -24.82 30.94
C PHE A 3 -54.93 -24.05 29.78
N PRO A 4 -54.19 -22.96 30.04
CA PRO A 4 -53.50 -22.24 28.98
C PRO A 4 -52.19 -22.96 28.64
N VAL A 5 -51.98 -23.23 27.34
CA VAL A 5 -50.70 -23.68 26.80
C VAL A 5 -49.83 -22.44 26.59
N THR A 6 -48.83 -22.24 27.46
CA THR A 6 -47.82 -21.19 27.28
C THR A 6 -46.82 -21.65 26.20
N LYS A 7 -46.86 -21.00 25.02
CA LYS A 7 -45.80 -21.12 24.01
C LYS A 7 -44.56 -20.39 24.55
N ALA A 8 -43.53 -21.15 24.97
CA ALA A 8 -42.22 -20.58 25.22
C ALA A 8 -41.59 -20.22 23.86
N ALA A 9 -41.53 -18.93 23.54
CA ALA A 9 -40.75 -18.42 22.43
C ALA A 9 -39.27 -18.48 22.83
N VAL A 10 -38.53 -19.41 22.23
CA VAL A 10 -37.07 -19.44 22.32
C VAL A 10 -36.55 -18.25 21.50
N LEU A 11 -36.17 -17.16 22.17
CA LEU A 11 -35.36 -16.11 21.55
C LEU A 11 -33.98 -16.71 21.26
N ILE A 12 -33.76 -17.16 20.02
CA ILE A 12 -32.41 -17.36 19.52
C ILE A 12 -31.84 -15.96 19.28
N ALA A 13 -31.07 -15.46 20.23
CA ALA A 13 -30.22 -14.30 19.99
C ALA A 13 -29.29 -14.68 18.83
N LEU A 14 -29.55 -14.12 17.65
CA LEU A 14 -28.59 -14.10 16.57
C LEU A 14 -27.42 -13.26 17.08
N ILE A 15 -26.43 -13.93 17.66
CA ILE A 15 -25.11 -13.35 17.86
C ILE A 15 -24.65 -13.02 16.45
N SER A 16 -24.71 -11.74 16.09
CA SER A 16 -24.01 -11.24 14.92
C SER A 16 -22.54 -11.59 15.15
N TRP A 17 -22.05 -12.56 14.39
CA TRP A 17 -20.62 -12.79 14.29
C TRP A 17 -20.07 -11.51 13.66
N GLY A 18 -19.60 -10.61 14.52
CA GLY A 18 -18.79 -9.48 14.10
C GLY A 18 -17.68 -10.06 13.23
N VAL A 19 -17.51 -9.47 12.04
CA VAL A 19 -16.39 -9.75 11.16
C VAL A 19 -15.14 -9.75 12.04
N VAL A 20 -14.49 -10.91 12.18
CA VAL A 20 -13.20 -10.99 12.85
C VAL A 20 -12.26 -10.11 12.05
N ALA A 21 -11.96 -8.93 12.58
CA ALA A 21 -10.99 -8.04 12.00
C ALA A 21 -9.64 -8.78 11.97
N TYR A 22 -9.18 -9.17 10.78
CA TYR A 22 -7.79 -9.52 10.54
C TYR A 22 -6.93 -8.31 10.94
N GLY A 23 -6.41 -8.29 12.17
CA GLY A 23 -5.69 -7.11 12.68
C GLY A 23 -5.43 -7.03 14.19
N GLN A 24 -5.82 -8.00 15.00
CA GLN A 24 -5.82 -7.87 16.47
C GLN A 24 -4.44 -7.75 17.18
N SER A 25 -3.32 -7.76 16.46
CA SER A 25 -1.97 -7.64 17.08
C SER A 25 -1.19 -6.37 16.71
N THR A 26 -1.78 -5.40 16.01
CA THR A 26 -1.06 -4.17 15.65
C THR A 26 -1.20 -3.09 16.73
N LYS A 27 -0.07 -2.55 17.20
CA LYS A 27 0.00 -1.38 18.09
C LYS A 27 -0.12 -0.03 17.35
N ALA A 28 -0.22 -0.06 16.03
CA ALA A 28 -0.47 1.12 15.22
C ALA A 28 -1.94 1.53 15.36
N SER A 29 -2.23 2.73 15.86
CA SER A 29 -3.61 3.21 16.03
C SER A 29 -4.34 3.40 14.69
N ASN A 30 -3.58 3.57 13.61
CA ASN A 30 -4.08 3.93 12.29
C ASN A 30 -4.93 5.21 12.31
N ILE A 31 -4.61 6.17 13.19
CA ILE A 31 -5.27 7.48 13.30
C ILE A 31 -4.27 8.58 12.91
N GLY A 32 -4.72 9.51 12.06
CA GLY A 32 -3.90 10.63 11.62
C GLY A 32 -2.85 10.20 10.59
N GLY A 33 -1.63 10.70 10.72
CA GLY A 33 -0.58 10.52 9.72
C GLY A 33 0.12 9.16 9.75
N ILE A 34 0.97 8.94 8.74
CA ILE A 34 1.73 7.72 8.48
C ILE A 34 2.52 7.19 9.70
N SER A 35 2.96 8.05 10.61
CA SER A 35 3.69 7.68 11.83
C SER A 35 2.93 6.73 12.75
N ASN A 36 1.60 6.74 12.67
CA ASN A 36 0.73 5.90 13.50
C ASN A 36 0.21 4.68 12.73
N THR A 37 0.79 4.38 11.58
CA THR A 37 0.38 3.30 10.68
C THR A 37 1.48 2.26 10.55
N ARG A 38 1.16 1.11 9.93
CA ARG A 38 2.15 0.06 9.66
C ARG A 38 3.25 0.48 8.66
N HIS A 39 3.07 1.58 7.93
CA HIS A 39 4.11 2.14 7.05
C HIS A 39 5.13 3.02 7.80
N ASN A 40 4.97 3.19 9.12
CA ASN A 40 6.08 3.68 9.94
C ASN A 40 7.09 2.56 10.16
N LEU A 41 8.08 2.48 9.26
CA LEU A 41 9.18 1.52 9.33
C LEU A 41 10.25 1.90 10.37
N ALA A 42 10.20 3.07 11.00
CA ALA A 42 10.94 3.30 12.24
C ALA A 42 10.26 2.57 13.42
N MET A 43 8.99 2.17 13.28
CA MET A 43 8.20 1.45 14.30
C MET A 43 8.24 2.12 15.68
N SER A 44 8.35 3.45 15.71
CA SER A 44 8.55 4.21 16.94
C SER A 44 7.47 3.97 18.00
N TYR A 45 6.25 3.58 17.59
CA TYR A 45 5.15 3.21 18.50
C TYR A 45 5.33 1.85 19.20
N LEU A 46 6.31 1.03 18.82
CA LEU A 46 6.63 -0.25 19.48
C LEU A 46 7.64 -0.11 20.63
N GLY A 47 8.35 1.02 20.73
CA GLY A 47 9.40 1.23 21.73
C GLY A 47 10.49 0.14 21.64
N ALA A 48 10.93 -0.39 22.79
CA ALA A 48 11.97 -1.43 22.85
C ALA A 48 11.60 -2.72 22.08
N GLY A 49 10.31 -2.98 21.84
CA GLY A 49 9.87 -4.13 21.03
C GLY A 49 10.29 -4.05 19.56
N ALA A 50 10.72 -2.88 19.08
CA ALA A 50 11.23 -2.71 17.72
C ALA A 50 12.60 -3.36 17.49
N ALA A 51 13.38 -3.56 18.55
CA ALA A 51 14.78 -3.98 18.46
C ALA A 51 14.98 -5.32 17.73
N ILE A 52 13.98 -6.21 17.76
CA ILE A 52 14.03 -7.49 17.04
C ILE A 52 14.15 -7.27 15.52
N MET A 53 13.53 -6.21 14.99
CA MET A 53 13.57 -5.93 13.55
C MET A 53 14.86 -5.26 13.09
N ASN A 54 15.64 -4.69 13.99
CA ASN A 54 16.93 -4.07 13.65
C ASN A 54 17.92 -5.09 13.09
N SER A 55 17.71 -6.39 13.32
CA SER A 55 18.52 -7.45 12.72
C SER A 55 18.25 -7.69 11.23
N PHE A 56 17.08 -7.27 10.72
CA PHE A 56 16.58 -7.62 9.38
C PHE A 56 16.34 -6.39 8.48
N ARG A 57 16.45 -5.20 9.05
CA ARG A 57 16.39 -3.93 8.34
C ARG A 57 17.01 -2.81 9.17
N ASN A 58 17.52 -1.78 8.52
CA ASN A 58 17.98 -0.56 9.15
C ASN A 58 16.80 0.27 9.70
N ASP A 59 16.93 0.74 10.93
CA ASP A 59 16.15 1.85 11.48
C ASP A 59 16.86 3.17 11.17
N TYR A 60 16.33 3.92 10.20
CA TYR A 60 16.89 5.20 9.80
C TYR A 60 16.45 6.35 10.73
N GLY A 61 15.60 6.10 11.73
CA GLY A 61 15.17 7.08 12.72
C GLY A 61 14.14 8.11 12.23
N GLU A 62 13.74 8.04 10.96
CA GLU A 62 12.77 8.93 10.34
C GLU A 62 11.70 8.14 9.60
N VAL A 63 10.45 8.60 9.64
CA VAL A 63 9.33 7.86 9.04
C VAL A 63 9.33 7.98 7.52
N CYS A 64 9.64 9.16 6.99
CA CYS A 64 9.52 9.45 5.56
C CYS A 64 10.70 8.93 4.73
N VAL A 65 11.86 8.72 5.33
CA VAL A 65 13.11 8.38 4.63
C VAL A 65 13.03 7.08 3.82
N TYR A 66 12.16 6.16 4.24
CA TYR A 66 11.90 4.91 3.52
C TYR A 66 11.18 5.13 2.19
N CYS A 67 10.63 6.32 1.94
CA CYS A 67 9.87 6.67 0.73
C CYS A 67 10.47 7.88 0.01
N HIS A 68 10.83 8.92 0.76
CA HIS A 68 11.22 10.23 0.23
C HIS A 68 12.60 10.66 0.73
N THR A 69 13.28 11.46 -0.09
CA THR A 69 14.52 12.14 0.28
C THR A 69 14.56 13.56 -0.28
N PRO A 70 14.97 14.57 0.50
CA PRO A 70 15.06 15.94 -0.01
C PRO A 70 15.96 16.09 -1.25
N HIS A 71 16.99 15.25 -1.38
CA HIS A 71 17.97 15.30 -2.47
C HIS A 71 18.42 13.88 -2.87
N GLY A 72 18.96 13.72 -4.08
CA GLY A 72 19.47 12.42 -4.52
C GLY A 72 18.38 11.36 -4.69
N ALA A 73 17.17 11.80 -5.05
CA ALA A 73 16.05 10.92 -5.34
C ALA A 73 16.33 10.01 -6.55
N ASN A 74 15.63 8.88 -6.60
CA ASN A 74 15.63 7.96 -7.72
C ASN A 74 15.08 8.63 -8.97
N SER A 75 15.95 8.97 -9.92
CA SER A 75 15.55 9.58 -11.19
C SER A 75 15.11 8.55 -12.24
N ASN A 76 15.16 7.25 -11.95
CA ASN A 76 14.73 6.19 -12.87
C ASN A 76 13.21 5.97 -12.86
N VAL A 77 12.49 6.67 -11.97
CA VAL A 77 11.04 6.58 -11.82
C VAL A 77 10.48 7.99 -11.64
N ALA A 78 9.33 8.27 -12.27
CA ALA A 78 8.65 9.55 -12.14
C ALA A 78 7.83 9.61 -10.84
N LEU A 79 8.52 9.62 -9.69
CA LEU A 79 7.92 9.73 -8.36
C LEU A 79 8.49 10.93 -7.60
N PRO A 80 7.68 11.62 -6.76
CA PRO A 80 8.15 12.79 -6.01
C PRO A 80 9.26 12.41 -5.03
N LEU A 81 10.48 12.87 -5.32
CA LEU A 81 11.62 12.77 -4.40
C LEU A 81 11.84 11.34 -3.85
N TRP A 82 11.62 10.31 -4.68
CA TRP A 82 11.61 8.92 -4.24
C TRP A 82 12.97 8.43 -3.76
N ASN A 83 13.05 7.81 -2.58
CA ASN A 83 14.32 7.40 -2.00
C ASN A 83 14.61 5.90 -2.12
N ARG A 84 13.71 5.10 -2.67
CA ARG A 84 13.90 3.64 -2.71
C ARG A 84 14.59 3.16 -3.97
N THR A 85 15.32 2.07 -3.81
CA THR A 85 15.74 1.22 -4.92
C THR A 85 14.52 0.71 -5.68
N ILE A 86 14.55 0.85 -7.01
CA ILE A 86 13.56 0.22 -7.88
C ILE A 86 14.31 -0.70 -8.82
N LYS A 87 14.13 -1.99 -8.62
CA LYS A 87 14.64 -3.01 -9.53
C LYS A 87 13.73 -3.08 -10.75
N ALA A 88 14.33 -3.19 -11.94
CA ALA A 88 13.56 -3.47 -13.15
C ALA A 88 12.93 -4.86 -13.03
N THR A 89 11.60 -4.90 -12.96
CA THR A 89 10.81 -6.11 -12.75
C THR A 89 9.68 -6.15 -13.77
N THR A 90 9.55 -7.29 -14.44
CA THR A 90 8.38 -7.56 -15.29
C THR A 90 7.33 -8.28 -14.46
N TYR A 91 6.16 -7.67 -14.34
CA TYR A 91 5.04 -8.20 -13.58
C TYR A 91 4.12 -9.01 -14.49
N LYS A 92 3.62 -10.13 -13.97
CA LYS A 92 2.54 -10.87 -14.62
C LYS A 92 1.23 -10.16 -14.26
N THR A 93 0.64 -9.50 -15.24
CA THR A 93 -0.56 -8.67 -15.04
C THR A 93 -1.84 -9.47 -15.27
N TYR A 94 -2.95 -8.88 -14.85
CA TYR A 94 -4.31 -9.41 -15.03
C TYR A 94 -4.65 -9.83 -16.48
N ASP A 95 -4.00 -9.22 -17.48
CA ASP A 95 -4.16 -9.54 -18.90
C ASP A 95 -3.88 -11.02 -19.23
N THR A 96 -2.99 -11.64 -18.46
CA THR A 96 -2.59 -13.04 -18.67
C THR A 96 -3.67 -14.06 -18.28
N LEU A 97 -4.83 -13.61 -17.77
CA LEU A 97 -5.98 -14.45 -17.42
C LEU A 97 -7.01 -14.62 -18.54
N ASN A 98 -6.73 -14.17 -19.78
CA ASN A 98 -7.67 -14.22 -20.92
C ASN A 98 -9.03 -13.55 -20.61
N THR A 99 -8.99 -12.45 -19.86
CA THR A 99 -10.19 -11.72 -19.46
C THR A 99 -10.73 -10.88 -20.62
N ASN A 100 -12.05 -10.75 -20.74
CA ASN A 100 -12.70 -9.94 -21.77
C ASN A 100 -12.65 -8.45 -21.43
N LEU A 101 -11.43 -7.89 -21.34
CA LEU A 101 -11.20 -6.47 -21.11
C LEU A 101 -11.35 -5.70 -22.42
N THR A 102 -12.05 -4.57 -22.34
CA THR A 102 -12.22 -3.65 -23.49
C THR A 102 -11.09 -2.63 -23.59
N GLN A 103 -10.18 -2.60 -22.61
CA GLN A 103 -9.05 -1.68 -22.53
C GLN A 103 -7.75 -2.48 -22.36
N PRO A 104 -6.65 -2.04 -22.99
CA PRO A 104 -5.37 -2.72 -22.87
C PRO A 104 -4.78 -2.57 -21.48
N VAL A 105 -3.95 -3.53 -21.10
CA VAL A 105 -3.26 -3.58 -19.80
C VAL A 105 -1.77 -3.34 -20.02
N ASN A 106 -1.22 -2.36 -19.34
CA ASN A 106 0.21 -2.07 -19.33
C ASN A 106 0.90 -2.68 -18.11
N GLN A 107 2.23 -2.69 -18.12
CA GLN A 107 3.01 -2.92 -16.90
C GLN A 107 2.69 -1.84 -15.85
N PRO A 108 2.83 -2.14 -14.55
CA PRO A 108 2.63 -1.16 -13.48
C PRO A 108 3.45 0.11 -13.70
N GLY A 109 2.76 1.26 -13.68
CA GLY A 109 3.40 2.57 -13.77
C GLY A 109 4.06 3.02 -12.46
N PRO A 110 4.67 4.22 -12.44
CA PRO A 110 5.37 4.76 -11.29
C PRO A 110 4.59 4.72 -9.97
N ASN A 111 3.29 5.00 -9.97
CA ASN A 111 2.46 5.08 -8.76
C ASN A 111 2.04 3.70 -8.23
N SER A 112 2.19 2.65 -9.02
CA SER A 112 2.19 1.27 -8.53
C SER A 112 3.58 0.82 -8.10
N LEU A 113 4.64 1.21 -8.83
CA LEU A 113 6.03 0.88 -8.47
C LEU A 113 6.44 1.48 -7.11
N SER A 114 5.85 2.59 -6.68
CA SER A 114 6.06 3.11 -5.33
C SER A 114 5.66 2.10 -4.26
N CYS A 115 4.55 1.37 -4.46
CA CYS A 115 4.10 0.32 -3.56
C CYS A 115 4.92 -0.95 -3.77
N LEU A 116 5.08 -1.38 -5.02
CA LEU A 116 5.73 -2.64 -5.38
C LEU A 116 7.20 -2.68 -4.95
N SER A 117 7.91 -1.54 -4.92
CA SER A 117 9.28 -1.48 -4.39
C SER A 117 9.44 -1.97 -2.93
N CYS A 118 8.34 -2.11 -2.17
CA CYS A 118 8.30 -2.83 -0.90
C CYS A 118 7.56 -4.17 -1.03
N HIS A 119 6.41 -4.15 -1.70
CA HIS A 119 5.40 -5.21 -1.67
C HIS A 119 5.65 -6.35 -2.66
N ASP A 120 6.52 -6.17 -3.64
CA ASP A 120 6.90 -7.22 -4.60
C ASP A 120 7.98 -8.16 -4.06
N GLY A 121 8.63 -7.79 -2.96
CA GLY A 121 9.66 -8.56 -2.28
C GLY A 121 10.96 -8.76 -3.08
N THR A 122 11.18 -8.01 -4.15
CA THR A 122 12.38 -8.15 -5.00
C THR A 122 13.62 -7.45 -4.44
N VAL A 123 13.42 -6.50 -3.52
CA VAL A 123 14.44 -5.75 -2.78
C VAL A 123 14.07 -5.67 -1.30
N ALA A 124 15.04 -5.34 -0.45
CA ALA A 124 14.85 -5.18 0.98
C ALA A 124 13.98 -3.98 1.34
N ILE A 125 13.24 -4.10 2.44
CA ILE A 125 12.31 -3.05 2.88
C ILE A 125 13.02 -1.76 3.32
N ASP A 126 14.30 -1.82 3.67
CA ASP A 126 15.16 -0.68 4.01
C ASP A 126 16.12 -0.27 2.88
N SER A 127 15.97 -0.84 1.68
CA SER A 127 16.81 -0.48 0.54
C SER A 127 16.48 0.93 0.04
N ILE A 128 17.26 1.90 0.50
CA ILE A 128 17.17 3.31 0.12
C ILE A 128 18.48 3.80 -0.52
N ILE A 129 18.38 4.89 -1.27
CA ILE A 129 19.46 5.49 -2.08
C ILE A 129 20.23 6.55 -1.29
N ASN A 130 19.51 7.30 -0.45
CA ASN A 130 20.05 8.38 0.35
C ASN A 130 19.65 8.21 1.82
N MET A 131 20.57 7.77 2.66
CA MET A 131 20.33 7.66 4.10
C MET A 131 20.48 9.02 4.78
N PRO A 132 19.93 9.20 5.99
CA PRO A 132 20.09 10.47 6.71
C PRO A 132 21.56 10.81 7.00
N GLY A 133 21.90 12.09 6.90
CA GLY A 133 23.24 12.59 7.17
C GLY A 133 24.14 12.76 5.93
N SER A 134 25.23 13.50 6.09
CA SER A 134 26.12 13.85 4.99
C SER A 134 26.94 12.65 4.50
N GLY A 135 27.12 12.54 3.19
CA GLY A 135 27.96 11.52 2.56
C GLY A 135 27.34 10.12 2.48
N LYS A 136 26.07 9.94 2.86
CA LYS A 136 25.37 8.64 2.84
C LYS A 136 24.43 8.47 1.64
N TYR A 137 24.89 8.88 0.47
CA TYR A 137 24.18 8.75 -0.79
C TYR A 137 24.94 7.81 -1.74
N ASN A 138 24.22 6.91 -2.40
CA ASN A 138 24.79 6.06 -3.43
C ASN A 138 23.86 5.99 -4.66
N ALA A 139 24.24 6.63 -5.75
CA ALA A 139 23.46 6.64 -6.99
C ALA A 139 23.22 5.23 -7.56
N ALA A 140 24.16 4.30 -7.39
CA ALA A 140 24.02 2.93 -7.90
C ALA A 140 22.90 2.16 -7.19
N GLN A 141 22.54 2.57 -5.97
CA GLN A 141 21.41 2.00 -5.23
C GLN A 141 20.05 2.30 -5.90
N ALA A 142 19.99 3.19 -6.88
CA ALA A 142 18.72 3.54 -7.52
C ALA A 142 18.06 2.35 -8.25
N THR A 143 18.87 1.41 -8.76
CA THR A 143 18.38 0.24 -9.52
C THR A 143 18.82 -1.10 -8.94
N THR A 144 19.88 -1.11 -8.12
CA THR A 144 20.48 -2.35 -7.60
C THR A 144 20.81 -2.22 -6.12
N GLN A 145 20.21 -3.09 -5.31
CA GLN A 145 20.49 -3.15 -3.87
C GLN A 145 21.97 -3.42 -3.59
N SER A 146 22.55 -2.63 -2.69
CA SER A 146 23.93 -2.80 -2.21
C SER A 146 23.94 -2.93 -0.70
N ASP A 147 24.05 -4.17 -0.22
CA ASP A 147 24.12 -4.46 1.21
C ASP A 147 25.38 -3.85 1.85
N SER A 148 26.50 -3.78 1.11
CA SER A 148 27.71 -3.12 1.60
C SER A 148 27.48 -1.63 1.89
N PHE A 149 26.69 -0.95 1.07
CA PHE A 149 26.27 0.43 1.33
C PHE A 149 25.27 0.49 2.50
N LEU A 150 24.24 -0.37 2.51
CA LEU A 150 23.25 -0.42 3.59
C LEU A 150 23.89 -0.68 4.97
N ASN A 151 24.94 -1.51 5.02
CA ASN A 151 25.74 -1.80 6.22
C ASN A 151 26.59 -0.63 6.73
N THR A 152 26.73 0.47 5.96
CA THR A 152 27.43 1.69 6.45
C THR A 152 26.58 2.50 7.44
N TRP A 153 25.30 2.18 7.56
CA TRP A 153 24.42 2.81 8.53
C TRP A 153 24.74 2.35 9.95
N THR A 154 24.96 3.30 10.85
CA THR A 154 25.18 3.07 12.28
C THR A 154 24.30 4.05 13.08
N SER A 155 23.18 3.57 13.61
CA SER A 155 22.32 4.31 14.55
C SER A 155 21.75 3.38 15.63
N ASN A 156 21.06 3.95 16.63
CA ASN A 156 20.22 3.44 17.75
C ASN A 156 19.81 1.93 17.82
N GLY A 157 20.71 1.01 17.49
CA GLY A 157 20.45 -0.43 17.36
C GLY A 157 21.58 -1.23 16.70
N GLY A 158 22.55 -0.56 16.08
CA GLY A 158 23.60 -1.17 15.26
C GLY A 158 23.19 -1.29 13.79
N PRO A 159 24.14 -1.60 12.88
CA PRO A 159 23.79 -1.92 11.50
C PRO A 159 22.91 -3.18 11.46
N ALA A 160 21.94 -3.23 10.56
CA ALA A 160 21.22 -4.46 10.30
C ALA A 160 22.15 -5.45 9.57
N PRO A 161 22.49 -6.61 10.16
CA PRO A 161 23.34 -7.60 9.50
C PRO A 161 22.65 -8.29 8.32
N ILE A 162 21.32 -8.16 8.20
CA ILE A 162 20.50 -8.76 7.15
C ILE A 162 19.57 -7.67 6.61
N HIS A 163 19.49 -7.54 5.28
CA HIS A 163 18.54 -6.65 4.60
C HIS A 163 17.50 -7.50 3.88
N SER A 164 16.34 -7.71 4.51
CA SER A 164 15.33 -8.65 4.03
C SER A 164 14.24 -7.97 3.20
N GLY A 165 13.94 -8.56 2.04
CA GLY A 165 12.67 -8.34 1.35
C GLY A 165 11.54 -9.14 1.99
N MET A 166 10.31 -8.93 1.53
CA MET A 166 9.14 -9.64 2.08
C MET A 166 9.25 -11.15 1.88
N ASN A 167 9.65 -11.62 0.69
CA ASN A 167 9.72 -13.04 0.32
C ASN A 167 11.01 -13.43 -0.42
N SER A 168 12.14 -12.78 -0.11
CA SER A 168 13.41 -13.00 -0.81
C SER A 168 14.43 -13.71 0.08
N GLY A 169 14.99 -14.84 -0.40
CA GLY A 169 16.10 -15.53 0.25
C GLY A 169 15.71 -16.39 1.46
N SER A 170 16.74 -16.94 2.13
CA SER A 170 16.61 -17.83 3.29
C SER A 170 16.17 -17.12 4.58
N THR A 171 16.18 -15.79 4.60
CA THR A 171 15.70 -14.96 5.70
C THR A 171 14.88 -13.81 5.12
N ASN A 172 13.57 -13.91 5.25
CA ASN A 172 12.61 -12.95 4.71
C ASN A 172 11.54 -12.61 5.75
N CYS A 173 10.88 -11.48 5.57
CA CYS A 173 9.94 -10.99 6.57
C CYS A 173 8.72 -11.92 6.74
N LEU A 174 8.27 -12.60 5.67
CA LEU A 174 7.11 -13.50 5.74
C LEU A 174 7.34 -14.75 6.59
N LEU A 175 8.59 -15.16 6.86
CA LEU A 175 8.88 -16.26 7.79
C LEU A 175 8.28 -16.02 9.18
N CYS A 176 8.26 -14.77 9.64
CA CYS A 176 7.67 -14.39 10.92
C CYS A 176 6.29 -13.74 10.74
N HIS A 177 6.06 -13.02 9.63
CA HIS A 177 4.87 -12.20 9.44
C HIS A 177 3.76 -12.84 8.59
N ASN A 178 3.88 -14.11 8.21
CA ASN A 178 2.83 -14.88 7.54
C ASN A 178 2.30 -16.05 8.40
N ILE A 179 2.58 -16.05 9.71
CA ILE A 179 2.19 -17.16 10.58
C ILE A 179 0.71 -17.00 11.00
N PRO A 180 -0.18 -17.94 10.67
CA PRO A 180 -1.55 -17.92 11.16
C PRO A 180 -1.57 -18.31 12.66
N ASN A 181 -2.08 -17.42 13.51
CA ASN A 181 -2.56 -17.75 14.86
C ASN A 181 -1.58 -18.39 15.88
N SER A 182 -0.26 -18.17 15.83
CA SER A 182 0.64 -18.71 16.88
C SER A 182 1.58 -17.73 17.59
N GLU A 183 1.66 -16.46 17.19
CA GLU A 183 2.33 -15.43 17.99
C GLU A 183 1.45 -14.18 18.15
N PRO A 184 0.80 -13.99 19.32
CA PRO A 184 0.00 -12.79 19.62
C PRO A 184 0.80 -11.48 19.50
N SER A 185 2.13 -11.59 19.54
CA SER A 185 3.09 -10.48 19.56
C SER A 185 3.59 -10.07 18.17
N ILE A 186 3.43 -10.91 17.14
CA ILE A 186 3.94 -10.65 15.79
C ILE A 186 2.77 -10.32 14.85
N PRO A 187 2.75 -9.14 14.20
CA PRO A 187 1.68 -8.81 13.30
C PRO A 187 1.73 -9.71 12.06
N ASN A 188 0.61 -10.37 11.75
CA ASN A 188 0.43 -11.03 10.47
C ASN A 188 0.03 -9.99 9.41
N TRP A 189 0.78 -9.97 8.32
CA TRP A 189 0.52 -9.15 7.14
C TRP A 189 0.92 -9.87 5.86
N GLY A 190 0.91 -11.20 5.84
CA GLY A 190 1.22 -11.98 4.64
C GLY A 190 0.34 -11.62 3.43
N VAL A 191 -0.92 -11.25 3.70
CA VAL A 191 -1.85 -10.71 2.69
C VAL A 191 -1.41 -9.39 2.05
N ALA A 192 -0.44 -8.69 2.63
CA ALA A 192 0.13 -7.47 2.08
C ALA A 192 1.32 -7.75 1.13
N PHE A 193 1.85 -8.98 1.08
CA PHE A 193 2.82 -9.34 0.06
C PHE A 193 2.10 -9.63 -1.26
N LEU A 194 2.44 -8.87 -2.30
CA LEU A 194 1.85 -9.02 -3.63
C LEU A 194 2.76 -9.87 -4.53
N GLY A 195 4.08 -9.68 -4.40
CA GLY A 195 5.03 -10.32 -5.30
C GLY A 195 5.01 -9.71 -6.70
N THR A 196 5.49 -10.49 -7.67
CA THR A 196 5.57 -10.09 -9.08
C THR A 196 4.45 -10.68 -9.94
N ASP A 197 3.60 -11.53 -9.37
CA ASP A 197 2.40 -12.04 -10.00
C ASP A 197 1.18 -11.27 -9.49
N LEU A 198 0.70 -10.33 -10.31
CA LEU A 198 -0.42 -9.45 -10.00
C LEU A 198 -1.73 -9.95 -10.64
N THR A 199 -1.80 -11.23 -11.05
CA THR A 199 -2.97 -11.74 -11.75
C THR A 199 -4.22 -11.80 -10.89
N ASN A 200 -4.07 -12.02 -9.59
CA ASN A 200 -5.18 -12.05 -8.63
C ASN A 200 -5.38 -10.71 -7.91
N ASP A 201 -4.56 -9.71 -8.22
CA ASP A 201 -4.68 -8.35 -7.70
C ASP A 201 -5.62 -7.52 -8.58
N HIS A 202 -6.30 -6.56 -7.96
CA HIS A 202 -7.19 -5.65 -8.67
C HIS A 202 -6.45 -4.95 -9.81
N PRO A 203 -7.12 -4.64 -10.93
CA PRO A 203 -6.45 -4.31 -12.19
C PRO A 203 -5.46 -3.15 -12.05
N VAL A 204 -4.16 -3.48 -12.03
CA VAL A 204 -3.05 -2.54 -12.08
C VAL A 204 -2.58 -2.40 -13.52
N GLY A 205 -2.45 -1.17 -14.00
CA GLY A 205 -1.97 -0.86 -15.35
C GLY A 205 -3.06 -0.93 -16.43
N VAL A 206 -4.31 -1.22 -16.06
CA VAL A 206 -5.44 -1.21 -17.00
C VAL A 206 -5.75 0.21 -17.42
N ARG A 207 -5.78 0.48 -18.72
CA ARG A 207 -6.15 1.80 -19.25
C ARG A 207 -7.57 2.16 -18.82
N PHE A 208 -7.72 3.36 -18.29
CA PHE A 208 -9.02 3.91 -17.95
C PHE A 208 -9.77 4.28 -19.23
N ALA A 209 -11.03 3.86 -19.32
CA ALA A 209 -11.91 4.14 -20.45
C ALA A 209 -12.25 5.63 -20.50
N SER A 210 -11.38 6.41 -21.14
CA SER A 210 -11.53 7.85 -21.39
C SER A 210 -11.89 8.18 -22.84
N SER A 211 -11.81 7.18 -23.73
CA SER A 211 -12.33 7.22 -25.09
C SER A 211 -12.72 5.81 -25.56
N GLY A 212 -13.60 5.70 -26.58
CA GLY A 212 -13.94 4.43 -27.23
C GLY A 212 -15.36 3.92 -26.98
N PRO A 213 -15.69 2.69 -27.43
CA PRO A 213 -16.98 2.06 -27.18
C PRO A 213 -17.15 1.80 -25.67
N ASN A 214 -18.39 1.91 -25.18
CA ASN A 214 -18.77 1.70 -23.78
C ASN A 214 -18.41 2.82 -22.79
N LEU A 215 -18.05 4.03 -23.24
CA LEU A 215 -17.91 5.20 -22.35
C LEU A 215 -19.17 5.49 -21.51
N ALA A 216 -20.35 5.11 -22.01
CA ALA A 216 -21.61 5.24 -21.29
C ALA A 216 -21.63 4.42 -19.98
N ASP A 217 -20.76 3.41 -19.84
CA ASP A 217 -20.66 2.56 -18.65
C ASP A 217 -19.67 3.13 -17.62
N PHE A 218 -19.05 4.29 -17.90
CA PHE A 218 -18.01 4.89 -17.05
C PHE A 218 -18.27 6.35 -16.72
N ASN A 219 -18.19 6.67 -15.43
CA ASN A 219 -18.06 8.05 -14.98
C ASN A 219 -16.67 8.57 -15.36
N GLN A 220 -16.62 9.76 -15.96
CA GLN A 220 -15.34 10.37 -16.35
C GLN A 220 -14.77 11.23 -15.22
N PRO A 221 -13.45 11.22 -14.98
CA PRO A 221 -12.80 12.21 -14.13
C PRO A 221 -13.14 13.62 -14.60
N ASN A 222 -13.50 14.50 -13.67
CA ASN A 222 -13.97 15.85 -13.96
C ASN A 222 -12.85 16.91 -13.85
N ARG A 223 -11.64 16.48 -13.48
CA ARG A 223 -10.43 17.32 -13.42
C ARG A 223 -9.22 16.53 -13.91
N THR A 224 -8.29 17.26 -14.51
CA THR A 224 -6.96 16.76 -14.91
C THR A 224 -5.92 17.80 -14.55
N ASN A 225 -4.81 17.36 -13.95
CA ASN A 225 -3.66 18.20 -13.64
C ASN A 225 -2.38 17.44 -13.99
N GLY A 226 -1.76 17.78 -15.11
CA GLY A 226 -0.59 17.04 -15.62
C GLY A 226 -0.92 15.56 -15.83
N SER A 227 -0.11 14.68 -15.23
CA SER A 227 -0.23 13.22 -15.33
C SER A 227 -1.31 12.61 -14.42
N ILE A 228 -2.16 13.39 -13.76
CA ILE A 228 -3.27 12.88 -12.94
C ILE A 228 -4.62 13.36 -13.45
N ALA A 229 -5.59 12.47 -13.51
CA ALA A 229 -7.01 12.81 -13.66
C ALA A 229 -7.79 12.27 -12.46
N PHE A 230 -8.68 13.06 -11.88
CA PHE A 230 -9.33 12.73 -10.60
C PHE A 230 -10.80 13.11 -10.57
N PHE A 231 -11.53 12.42 -9.69
CA PHE A 231 -12.94 12.66 -9.40
C PHE A 231 -13.04 13.66 -8.26
N ASP A 232 -13.04 14.94 -8.60
CA ASP A 232 -13.21 16.06 -7.68
C ASP A 232 -14.65 16.06 -7.14
N THR A 233 -14.81 15.65 -5.89
CA THR A 233 -16.11 15.52 -5.24
C THR A 233 -16.58 16.79 -4.54
N ASP A 234 -15.69 17.72 -4.22
CA ASP A 234 -16.02 18.96 -3.49
C ASP A 234 -16.01 20.21 -4.39
N GLY A 235 -15.52 20.07 -5.63
CA GLY A 235 -15.53 21.10 -6.66
C GLY A 235 -14.41 22.12 -6.54
N ASN A 236 -13.45 21.92 -5.63
CA ASN A 236 -12.38 22.89 -5.34
C ASN A 236 -11.28 22.93 -6.43
N GLY A 237 -11.29 21.97 -7.38
CA GLY A 237 -10.34 21.87 -8.48
C GLY A 237 -8.97 21.30 -8.10
N ARG A 238 -8.82 20.68 -6.93
CA ARG A 238 -7.58 20.10 -6.41
C ARG A 238 -7.78 18.63 -6.11
N ALA A 239 -6.71 17.86 -6.27
CA ALA A 239 -6.75 16.43 -5.94
C ALA A 239 -6.57 16.26 -4.43
N ASP A 240 -7.65 15.94 -3.74
CA ASP A 240 -7.66 15.65 -2.32
C ASP A 240 -7.29 14.19 -2.03
N PRO A 241 -6.80 13.87 -0.81
CA PRO A 241 -6.46 12.51 -0.43
C PRO A 241 -7.59 11.50 -0.64
N ASN A 242 -8.85 11.93 -0.46
CA ASN A 242 -10.04 11.11 -0.62
C ASN A 242 -10.58 11.05 -2.06
N ASN A 243 -9.97 11.70 -3.05
CA ASN A 243 -10.42 11.57 -4.44
C ASN A 243 -9.80 10.35 -5.11
N ILE A 244 -10.64 9.50 -5.70
CA ILE A 244 -10.18 8.49 -6.66
C ILE A 244 -9.57 9.19 -7.87
N ARG A 245 -8.50 8.60 -8.41
CA ARG A 245 -7.74 9.17 -9.51
C ARG A 245 -7.08 8.13 -10.38
N VAL A 246 -6.70 8.51 -11.59
CA VAL A 246 -5.97 7.68 -12.56
C VAL A 246 -4.73 8.43 -13.00
N TYR A 247 -3.71 7.68 -13.42
CA TYR A 247 -2.38 8.21 -13.66
C TYR A 247 -1.94 7.94 -15.10
N ASP A 248 -1.35 8.94 -15.74
CA ASP A 248 -0.74 8.80 -17.05
C ASP A 248 0.78 8.71 -16.93
N SER A 249 1.30 7.52 -17.26
CA SER A 249 2.73 7.21 -17.28
C SER A 249 3.34 7.26 -18.70
N GLY A 250 2.71 7.98 -19.62
CA GLY A 250 3.13 8.12 -21.03
C GLY A 250 2.35 7.20 -21.99
N ASN A 251 1.37 6.47 -21.46
CA ASN A 251 0.53 5.57 -22.22
C ASN A 251 -0.95 5.93 -22.03
N GLY A 252 -1.30 7.14 -21.58
CA GLY A 252 -2.66 7.49 -21.23
C GLY A 252 -3.03 7.02 -19.82
N PHE A 253 -4.13 7.56 -19.30
CA PHE A 253 -4.56 7.32 -17.93
C PHE A 253 -4.87 5.85 -17.68
N ALA A 254 -4.28 5.30 -16.62
CA ALA A 254 -4.49 3.93 -16.17
C ALA A 254 -4.84 3.89 -14.68
N VAL A 255 -5.50 2.80 -14.29
CA VAL A 255 -5.71 2.46 -12.88
C VAL A 255 -4.39 1.92 -12.32
N GLU A 256 -3.90 2.55 -11.25
CA GLU A 256 -2.69 2.16 -10.54
C GLU A 256 -3.01 1.93 -9.05
N CYS A 257 -2.08 1.39 -8.25
CA CYS A 257 -2.31 1.19 -6.82
C CYS A 257 -2.76 2.50 -6.13
N ALA A 258 -2.09 3.60 -6.44
CA ALA A 258 -2.40 4.91 -5.88
C ALA A 258 -3.75 5.50 -6.37
N SER A 259 -4.47 4.83 -7.27
CA SER A 259 -5.81 5.23 -7.70
C SER A 259 -6.83 5.06 -6.58
N CYS A 260 -6.68 3.95 -5.85
CA CYS A 260 -7.57 3.57 -4.77
C CYS A 260 -6.91 3.74 -3.40
N HIS A 261 -5.57 3.76 -3.33
CA HIS A 261 -4.82 3.82 -2.08
C HIS A 261 -4.08 5.16 -1.91
N ASP A 262 -4.04 5.67 -0.69
CA ASP A 262 -3.17 6.78 -0.27
C ASP A 262 -2.28 6.34 0.89
N PRO A 263 -0.97 6.17 0.68
CA PRO A 263 -0.07 5.68 1.73
C PRO A 263 0.02 6.63 2.95
N HIS A 264 -0.41 7.88 2.83
CA HIS A 264 -0.46 8.82 3.94
C HIS A 264 -1.68 8.61 4.85
N GLY A 265 -2.66 7.83 4.41
CA GLY A 265 -3.90 7.55 5.12
C GLY A 265 -4.98 8.60 4.85
N VAL A 266 -6.23 8.13 4.79
CA VAL A 266 -7.42 8.99 4.68
C VAL A 266 -8.37 8.67 5.83
N PRO A 267 -8.74 9.64 6.67
CA PRO A 267 -9.68 9.41 7.78
C PRO A 267 -11.06 8.97 7.28
N SER A 268 -11.60 7.88 7.84
CA SER A 268 -12.89 7.31 7.44
C SER A 268 -14.13 8.12 7.84
N GLY A 269 -14.00 9.01 8.82
CA GLY A 269 -15.09 9.81 9.38
C GLY A 269 -14.69 11.25 9.72
N GLY A 270 -13.70 11.78 9.02
CA GLY A 270 -13.13 13.11 9.28
C GLY A 270 -11.92 13.09 10.22
N GLN A 271 -11.35 14.27 10.47
CA GLN A 271 -10.09 14.40 11.20
C GLN A 271 -10.16 13.73 12.59
N GLY A 272 -9.18 12.87 12.88
CA GLY A 272 -9.09 12.15 14.15
C GLY A 272 -9.80 10.79 14.16
N SER A 273 -10.55 10.43 13.12
CA SER A 273 -11.04 9.06 12.96
C SER A 273 -9.89 8.12 12.58
N VAL A 274 -10.14 6.82 12.72
CA VAL A 274 -9.28 5.81 12.08
C VAL A 274 -9.24 6.04 10.58
N ASN A 275 -8.09 5.82 9.97
CA ASN A 275 -7.95 5.83 8.52
C ASN A 275 -8.72 4.67 7.92
N ASN A 276 -9.16 4.83 6.68
CA ASN A 276 -9.76 3.78 5.89
C ASN A 276 -8.85 2.53 5.91
N PRO A 277 -9.42 1.33 6.07
CA PRO A 277 -8.67 0.08 5.96
C PRO A 277 -7.89 0.03 4.66
N THR A 278 -6.74 -0.66 4.68
CA THR A 278 -5.84 -0.83 3.53
C THR A 278 -5.46 0.48 2.83
N PHE A 279 -5.45 1.61 3.54
CA PHE A 279 -5.11 2.93 3.00
C PHE A 279 -6.05 3.39 1.88
N MET A 280 -7.30 2.93 1.83
CA MET A 280 -8.19 3.36 0.75
C MET A 280 -8.49 4.86 0.81
N ARG A 281 -8.62 5.50 -0.35
CA ARG A 281 -9.02 6.90 -0.48
C ARG A 281 -10.45 7.13 -0.04
N VAL A 282 -11.33 6.17 -0.33
CA VAL A 282 -12.73 6.17 0.07
C VAL A 282 -13.09 4.82 0.68
N THR A 283 -14.05 4.79 1.60
CA THR A 283 -14.63 3.52 2.05
C THR A 283 -15.38 2.85 0.89
N ASN A 284 -15.32 1.53 0.77
CA ASN A 284 -16.14 0.81 -0.21
C ASN A 284 -17.56 0.48 0.31
N SER A 285 -18.09 1.28 1.25
CA SER A 285 -19.47 1.13 1.72
C SER A 285 -20.42 1.34 0.54
N GLY A 286 -21.43 0.48 0.38
CA GLY A 286 -22.39 0.61 -0.73
C GLY A 286 -21.77 0.56 -2.14
N SER A 287 -20.58 -0.04 -2.30
CA SER A 287 -19.82 -0.04 -3.57
C SER A 287 -19.34 1.36 -4.02
N THR A 288 -19.20 2.33 -3.12
CA THR A 288 -18.77 3.70 -3.50
C THR A 288 -17.49 3.72 -4.34
N LEU A 289 -16.53 2.84 -4.06
CA LEU A 289 -15.28 2.77 -4.84
C LEU A 289 -15.59 2.40 -6.31
N CYS A 290 -16.39 1.36 -6.52
CA CYS A 290 -16.77 0.89 -7.84
C CYS A 290 -17.60 1.94 -8.60
N LEU A 291 -18.59 2.51 -7.92
CA LEU A 291 -19.51 3.50 -8.50
C LEU A 291 -18.86 4.86 -8.76
N THR A 292 -17.64 5.08 -8.26
CA THR A 292 -16.87 6.27 -8.64
C THR A 292 -16.51 6.22 -10.12
N CYS A 293 -16.17 5.04 -10.64
CA CYS A 293 -15.74 4.86 -12.03
C CYS A 293 -16.82 4.26 -12.92
N HIS A 294 -17.71 3.42 -12.38
CA HIS A 294 -18.68 2.66 -13.17
C HIS A 294 -20.10 3.20 -13.04
N ILE A 295 -20.78 3.27 -14.17
CA ILE A 295 -22.22 3.47 -14.30
C ILE A 295 -22.83 2.07 -14.42
N LYS A 296 -23.86 1.79 -13.61
CA LYS A 296 -24.55 0.50 -13.56
C LYS A 296 -25.96 0.60 -14.08
#